data_AF-A0A7W0ULC9-F1
#
_entry.id   AF-A0A7W0ULC9-F1
#
_cell.length_a   1.000
_cell.length_b   1.000
_cell.length_c   1.000
_cell.angle_alpha   90.00
_cell.angle_beta   90.00
_cell.angle_gamma   90.00
#
_symmetry.space_group_name_H-M   'P 1'
#
loop_
_entity.id
_entity.type
_entity.pdbx_description
1 polymer ?
#
loop_
_entity_poly.entity_id
_entity_poly.type
_entity_poly.pdbx_seq_one_letter_code
_entity_poly.pdbx_strand_id
1 'polypeptide(L)' 'MGAITCPVLLVQGDDDPFGTARQLDAIEGQVTGPTQRLLLPGVGHAPHVEAPDATLAAVTGFVRSVSRSWPDRAGWD' A
#
# COMPACT_ATOMS: atom_id res chain seq x y z
N MET A 1 12.72 -4.54 18.63
CA MET A 1 11.90 -4.84 17.44
C MET A 1 12.45 -4.03 16.28
N GLY A 2 12.63 -4.63 15.11
CA GLY A 2 13.15 -3.93 13.93
C GLY A 2 12.08 -3.04 13.29
N ALA A 3 12.46 -1.86 12.83
CA ALA A 3 11.58 -0.95 12.12
C ALA A 3 11.43 -1.35 10.64
N ILE A 4 10.25 -1.12 10.06
CA ILE A 4 10.05 -1.22 8.61
C ILE A 4 10.67 0.03 7.98
N THR A 5 11.74 -0.14 7.20
CA THR A 5 12.51 0.95 6.57
C THR A 5 12.39 1.01 5.05
N CYS A 6 11.81 -0.01 4.42
CA CYS A 6 11.49 0.02 3.00
C CYS A 6 10.28 0.93 2.72
N PRO A 7 10.11 1.39 1.47
CA PRO A 7 8.88 2.07 1.07
C PRO A 7 7.65 1.17 1.28
N VAL A 8 6.53 1.76 1.73
CA VAL A 8 5.26 1.07 1.98
C VAL A 8 4.10 1.83 1.33
N LEU A 9 3.23 1.10 0.63
CA LEU A 9 1.90 1.57 0.22
C LEU A 9 0.84 0.92 1.11
N LEU A 10 0.05 1.73 1.79
CA LEU A 10 -1.13 1.29 2.53
C LEU A 10 -2.38 1.53 1.68
N VAL A 11 -3.26 0.53 1.57
CA VAL A 11 -4.54 0.64 0.85
C VAL A 11 -5.66 0.12 1.74
N GLN A 12 -6.70 0.91 1.95
CA GLN A 12 -7.87 0.51 2.75
C GLN A 12 -9.13 1.18 2.19
N GLY A 13 -10.28 0.52 2.33
CA GLY A 13 -11.59 1.15 2.13
C GLY A 13 -12.08 1.84 3.41
N ASP A 14 -12.80 2.96 3.29
CA ASP A 14 -13.33 3.67 4.48
C ASP A 14 -14.59 3.03 5.08
N ASP A 15 -15.26 2.14 4.34
CA ASP A 15 -16.39 1.32 4.78
C ASP A 15 -15.95 -0.09 5.21
N ASP A 16 -14.65 -0.33 5.45
CA ASP A 16 -14.14 -1.61 5.96
C ASP A 16 -14.71 -1.92 7.37
N PRO A 17 -15.48 -3.00 7.55
CA PRO A 17 -16.07 -3.35 8.85
C PRO A 17 -15.04 -3.88 9.87
N PHE A 18 -13.82 -4.19 9.44
CA PHE A 18 -12.76 -4.74 10.26
C PHE A 18 -11.69 -3.71 10.65
N GLY A 19 -11.59 -2.60 9.92
CA GLY A 19 -10.52 -1.62 10.06
C GLY A 19 -11.01 -0.19 9.90
N THR A 20 -10.55 0.71 10.77
CA THR A 20 -10.82 2.16 10.64
C THR A 20 -9.59 2.89 10.11
N ALA A 21 -9.73 4.15 9.70
CA ALA A 21 -8.58 4.97 9.31
C ALA A 21 -7.48 5.05 10.40
N ARG A 22 -7.83 4.82 11.69
CA ARG A 22 -6.86 4.76 12.80
C ARG A 22 -5.84 3.64 12.64
N GLN A 23 -6.17 2.58 11.92
CA GLN A 23 -5.22 1.51 11.59
C GLN A 23 -4.12 2.03 10.67
N LEU A 24 -4.47 2.83 9.66
CA LEU A 24 -3.51 3.48 8.79
C LEU A 24 -2.60 4.41 9.60
N ASP A 25 -3.18 5.24 10.48
CA ASP A 25 -2.43 6.13 11.35
C ASP A 25 -1.45 5.36 12.26
N ALA A 26 -1.88 4.23 12.82
CA ALA A 26 -1.05 3.39 13.68
C ALA A 26 0.11 2.72 12.94
N ILE A 27 -0.10 2.33 11.67
CA ILE A 27 0.96 1.77 10.83
C ILE A 27 1.92 2.90 10.41
N GLU A 28 1.43 4.04 9.95
CA GLU A 28 2.25 5.20 9.57
C GLU A 28 3.15 5.67 10.73
N GLY A 29 2.66 5.64 11.96
CA GLY A 29 3.44 6.00 13.15
C GLY A 29 4.55 5.01 13.52
N GLN A 30 4.55 3.80 12.96
CA GLN A 30 5.54 2.74 13.25
C GLN A 30 6.49 2.46 12.07
N VAL A 31 6.11 2.82 10.85
CA VAL A 31 6.99 2.71 9.68
C VAL A 31 8.00 3.87 9.69
N THR A 32 9.29 3.55 9.57
CA THR A 32 10.37 4.55 9.50
C THR A 32 10.78 4.83 8.04
N GLY A 33 10.42 3.93 7.12
CA GLY A 33 10.60 4.13 5.68
C GLY A 33 9.57 5.07 5.05
N PRO A 34 9.70 5.41 3.76
CA PRO A 34 8.72 6.22 3.05
C PRO A 34 7.34 5.54 3.03
N THR A 35 6.29 6.25 3.39
CA THR A 35 4.91 5.75 3.37
C THR A 35 4.05 6.51 2.35
N GLN A 36 3.16 5.78 1.70
CA GLN A 36 2.06 6.31 0.90
C GLN A 36 0.78 5.64 1.36
N ARG A 37 -0.33 6.36 1.37
CA ARG A 37 -1.65 5.79 1.71
C ARG A 37 -2.69 6.09 0.64
N LEU A 38 -3.62 5.16 0.49
CA LEU A 38 -4.83 5.29 -0.29
C LEU A 38 -6.02 4.82 0.56
N LEU A 39 -6.88 5.76 0.92
CA LEU A 39 -8.18 5.47 1.53
C LEU A 39 -9.25 5.63 0.45
N LEU A 40 -9.99 4.56 0.16
CA LEU A 40 -10.98 4.52 -0.91
C LEU A 40 -12.39 4.73 -0.35
N PRO A 41 -13.12 5.77 -0.82
CA PRO A 41 -14.46 6.06 -0.33
C PRO A 41 -15.49 5.04 -0.81
N GLY A 42 -16.35 4.57 0.08
CA GLY A 42 -17.42 3.61 -0.19
C GLY A 42 -16.94 2.18 -0.45
N VAL A 43 -15.69 1.87 -0.11
CA VAL A 43 -15.06 0.55 -0.33
C VAL A 43 -14.96 -0.19 0.99
N GLY A 44 -15.28 -1.48 0.99
CA GLY A 44 -15.17 -2.36 2.15
C GLY A 44 -13.77 -2.93 2.35
N HIS A 45 -13.75 -4.16 2.87
CA HIS A 45 -12.53 -4.83 3.33
C HIS A 45 -11.58 -5.25 2.20
N ALA A 46 -12.11 -5.47 0.98
CA ALA A 46 -11.34 -6.02 -0.12
C ALA A 46 -11.19 -5.03 -1.27
N PRO A 47 -10.40 -3.93 -1.13
CA PRO A 47 -10.17 -2.96 -2.20
C PRO A 47 -9.77 -3.55 -3.55
N HIS A 48 -8.96 -4.61 -3.56
CA HIS A 48 -8.52 -5.28 -4.78
C HIS A 48 -9.64 -6.03 -5.52
N VAL A 49 -10.75 -6.34 -4.84
CA VAL A 49 -11.96 -6.97 -5.41
C VAL A 49 -13.02 -5.91 -5.73
N GLU A 50 -13.24 -4.98 -4.80
CA GLU A 50 -14.33 -4.00 -4.85
C GLU A 50 -13.99 -2.77 -5.71
N ALA A 51 -12.72 -2.38 -5.76
CA ALA A 51 -12.19 -1.26 -6.55
C ALA A 51 -10.89 -1.67 -7.27
N PRO A 52 -10.95 -2.66 -8.18
CA PRO A 52 -9.76 -3.27 -8.80
C PRO A 52 -8.91 -2.26 -9.58
N ASP A 53 -9.54 -1.38 -10.35
CA ASP A 53 -8.82 -0.40 -11.19
C ASP A 53 -8.06 0.63 -10.33
N ALA A 54 -8.70 1.15 -9.28
CA ALA A 54 -8.08 2.10 -8.37
C ALA A 54 -6.92 1.45 -7.61
N THR A 55 -7.14 0.22 -7.13
CA THR A 55 -6.10 -0.56 -6.44
C THR A 55 -4.92 -0.86 -7.36
N LEU A 56 -5.18 -1.31 -8.59
CA LEU A 56 -4.14 -1.63 -9.57
C LEU A 56 -3.34 -0.39 -9.97
N ALA A 57 -4.00 0.75 -10.17
CA ALA A 57 -3.35 2.01 -10.49
C ALA A 57 -2.40 2.45 -9.36
N ALA A 58 -2.86 2.36 -8.11
CA ALA A 58 -2.06 2.72 -6.94
C ALA A 58 -0.84 1.82 -6.77
N VAL A 59 -1.02 0.49 -6.86
CA VAL A 59 0.06 -0.49 -6.77
C VAL A 59 1.07 -0.29 -7.91
N THR A 60 0.60 -0.12 -9.14
CA THR A 60 1.49 0.08 -10.30
C THR A 60 2.29 1.38 -10.18
N GLY A 61 1.64 2.48 -9.76
CA GLY A 61 2.29 3.76 -9.51
C GLY A 61 3.36 3.65 -8.43
N PHE A 62 3.02 2.99 -7.32
CA PHE A 62 3.95 2.74 -6.21
C PHE A 62 5.15 1.90 -6.66
N VAL A 63 4.93 0.76 -7.32
CA VAL A 63 6.02 -0.10 -7.82
C VAL A 63 6.94 0.70 -8.73
N ARG A 64 6.41 1.42 -9.73
CA ARG A 64 7.23 2.26 -10.61
C ARG A 64 8.04 3.32 -9.87
N SER A 65 7.51 3.86 -8.77
CA SER A 65 8.21 4.86 -7.96
C SER A 65 9.41 4.27 -7.21
N VAL A 66 9.35 2.99 -6.82
CA VAL A 66 10.42 2.31 -6.05
C VAL A 66 11.34 1.44 -6.93
N SER A 67 10.91 1.04 -8.12
CA SER A 67 11.68 0.19 -9.05
C SER A 67 12.94 0.86 -9.62
N ARG A 68 13.14 2.17 -9.43
CA ARG A 68 14.42 2.82 -9.80
C ARG A 68 15.63 2.30 -9.01
N SER A 69 15.40 1.46 -8.01
CA SER A 69 16.42 0.90 -7.11
C SER A 69 16.63 -0.62 -7.29
N TRP A 70 15.91 -1.28 -8.20
CA TRP A 70 16.00 -2.72 -8.41
C TRP A 70 16.96 -3.03 -9.57
N PRO A 71 18.14 -3.64 -9.34
CA PRO A 71 19.03 -4.02 -10.43
C PRO A 71 18.34 -5.07 -11.32
N ASP A 72 18.45 -4.92 -12.65
CA ASP A 72 17.90 -5.84 -13.64
C ASP A 72 18.23 -7.29 -13.26
N ARG A 73 17.21 -8.05 -12.82
CA ARG A 73 17.35 -9.49 -12.59
C ARG A 73 17.15 -10.20 -13.91
N ALA A 74 18.23 -10.41 -14.64
CA ALA A 74 18.36 -11.63 -15.44
C ALA A 74 18.25 -12.82 -14.47
N GLY A 75 17.33 -13.76 -14.69
CA GLY A 75 17.13 -14.91 -13.80
C GLY A 75 15.76 -15.01 -13.14
N TRP A 76 14.70 -14.70 -13.89
CA TRP A 76 13.37 -15.30 -13.66
C TRP A 76 13.01 -16.30 -14.77
N ASP A 77 14.01 -16.71 -15.54
CA ASP A 77 14.02 -17.79 -16.53
C ASP A 77 13.75 -19.15 -15.86
#